data_AF-A0A965YCQ3-F1
#
_entry.id   AF-A0A965YCQ3-F1
#
_cell.length_a   1.000
_cell.length_b   1.000
_cell.length_c   1.000
_cell.angle_alpha   90.00
_cell.angle_beta   90.00
_cell.angle_gamma   90.00
#
_symmetry.space_group_name_H-M   'P 1'
#
loop_
_entity.id
_entity.type
_entity.pdbx_description
1 polymer ?
#
loop_
_entity_poly.entity_id
_entity_poly.type
_entity_poly.pdbx_seq_one_letter_code
_entity_poly.pdbx_strand_id
1 'polypeptide(L)'
;YVAALQAEADKLGVPFVDLLGTTTHFIARCVQRAVGRFSPAKLDRLLVGGGGSHNQTLLSALSKELGTKVLTQEQVGRNSDSKEAVAFALLAYEALQGRPNNMLGATGARHRVVMGKIQR
;
A
#
# COMPACT_ATOMS: atom_id res chain seq x y z
N TYR A 1 -16.70 8.61 -2.32
CA TYR A 1 -15.93 8.55 -3.58
C TYR A 1 -16.41 7.42 -4.50
N VAL A 2 -16.56 6.17 -4.03
CA VAL A 2 -17.08 5.05 -4.86
C VAL A 2 -18.42 5.36 -5.51
N ALA A 3 -19.41 5.82 -4.73
CA ALA A 3 -20.73 6.18 -5.27
C ALA A 3 -20.69 7.32 -6.29
N ALA A 4 -19.79 8.30 -6.11
CA ALA A 4 -19.61 9.39 -7.07
C ALA A 4 -18.97 8.89 -8.37
N LEU A 5 -18.01 7.97 -8.27
CA LEU A 5 -17.37 7.35 -9.43
C LEU A 5 -18.36 6.48 -10.21
N GLN A 6 -19.21 5.72 -9.51
CA GLN A 6 -20.29 4.95 -10.14
C GLN A 6 -21.30 5.86 -10.84
N ALA A 7 -21.78 6.91 -10.16
CA ALA A 7 -22.72 7.85 -10.76
C ALA A 7 -22.16 8.54 -12.01
N GLU A 8 -20.85 8.79 -12.06
CA GLU A 8 -20.22 9.35 -13.26
C GLU A 8 -20.10 8.32 -14.38
N ALA A 9 -19.75 7.07 -14.07
CA ALA A 9 -19.77 5.97 -15.05
C ALA A 9 -21.18 5.78 -15.64
N ASP A 10 -22.22 5.84 -14.81
CA ASP A 10 -23.61 5.70 -15.25
C ASP A 10 -24.00 6.83 -16.22
N LYS A 11 -23.63 8.08 -15.92
CA LYS A 11 -23.86 9.22 -16.84
C LYS A 11 -23.14 9.06 -18.17
N LEU A 12 -21.94 8.48 -18.16
CA LEU A 12 -21.12 8.26 -19.35
C LEU A 12 -21.48 6.96 -20.10
N GLY A 13 -22.44 6.17 -19.59
CA GLY A 13 -22.82 4.88 -20.17
C GLY A 13 -21.69 3.83 -20.09
N VAL A 14 -20.76 3.99 -19.15
CA VAL A 14 -19.63 3.07 -18.95
C VAL A 14 -20.11 1.84 -18.18
N PRO A 15 -19.92 0.62 -18.72
CA PRO A 15 -20.26 -0.61 -18.02
C PRO A 15 -19.50 -0.75 -16.69
N PHE A 16 -20.14 -1.39 -15.71
CA PHE A 16 -19.52 -1.61 -14.39
C PHE A 16 -18.15 -2.34 -14.47
N VAL A 17 -18.01 -3.31 -15.38
CA VAL A 17 -16.74 -4.02 -15.57
C VAL A 17 -15.62 -3.09 -16.06
N ASP A 18 -15.95 -2.14 -16.93
CA ASP A 18 -15.00 -1.15 -17.44
C ASP A 18 -14.66 -0.11 -16.37
N LEU A 19 -15.61 0.23 -15.50
CA LEU A 19 -15.36 1.06 -14.33
C LEU A 19 -14.38 0.37 -13.36
N LEU A 20 -14.58 -0.91 -13.07
CA LEU A 20 -13.67 -1.70 -12.22
C LEU A 20 -12.27 -1.80 -12.83
N GLY A 21 -12.18 -2.06 -14.13
CA GLY A 21 -10.92 -2.09 -14.88
C GLY A 21 -10.21 -0.74 -14.83
N THR A 22 -10.93 0.34 -15.12
CA THR A 22 -10.42 1.72 -15.08
C THR A 22 -9.88 2.07 -13.69
N THR A 23 -10.64 1.76 -12.64
CA THR A 23 -10.24 2.04 -11.26
C THR A 23 -8.99 1.22 -10.87
N THR A 24 -8.92 -0.03 -11.30
CA THR A 24 -7.76 -0.90 -11.05
C THR A 24 -6.49 -0.35 -11.71
N HIS A 25 -6.59 0.05 -12.98
CA HIS A 25 -5.48 0.69 -13.71
C HIS A 25 -5.10 2.04 -13.11
N PHE A 26 -6.08 2.83 -12.66
CA PHE A 26 -5.84 4.08 -11.97
C PHE A 26 -4.98 3.89 -10.71
N ILE A 27 -5.29 2.88 -9.89
CA ILE A 27 -4.47 2.54 -8.71
C ILE A 27 -3.03 2.23 -9.12
N ALA A 28 -2.82 1.40 -10.14
CA ALA A 28 -1.48 1.05 -10.62
C ALA A 28 -0.69 2.29 -11.09
N ARG A 29 -1.35 3.22 -11.81
CA ARG A 29 -0.76 4.51 -12.22
C ARG A 29 -0.44 5.43 -11.06
N CYS A 30 -1.31 5.48 -10.04
CA CYS A 30 -1.03 6.21 -8.81
C CYS A 30 0.23 5.70 -8.11
N VAL A 31 0.39 4.37 -8.03
CA VAL A 31 1.60 3.74 -7.46
C VAL A 31 2.82 4.06 -8.32
N GLN A 32 2.74 3.93 -9.64
CA GLN A 32 3.83 4.29 -10.57
C GLN A 32 4.27 5.74 -10.37
N ARG A 33 3.32 6.68 -10.30
CA ARG A 33 3.61 8.09 -10.09
C ARG A 33 4.23 8.36 -8.72
N ALA A 34 3.76 7.68 -7.67
CA ALA A 34 4.31 7.79 -6.33
C ALA A 34 5.74 7.27 -6.26
N VAL A 35 6.02 6.10 -6.85
CA VAL A 35 7.38 5.54 -6.95
C VAL A 35 8.30 6.51 -7.70
N GLY A 36 7.89 7.04 -8.85
CA GLY A 36 8.69 8.00 -9.60
C GLY A 36 8.96 9.32 -8.87
N ARG A 37 8.06 9.73 -7.96
CA ARG A 37 8.20 10.97 -7.20
C ARG A 37 9.01 10.82 -5.92
N PHE A 38 8.87 9.68 -5.23
CA PHE A 38 9.36 9.53 -3.85
C PHE A 38 10.46 8.47 -3.69
N SER A 39 10.66 7.58 -4.68
CA SER A 39 11.76 6.62 -4.63
C SER A 39 13.08 7.31 -4.99
N PRO A 40 14.13 7.21 -4.16
CA PRO A 40 15.43 7.80 -4.47
C PRO A 40 16.18 7.06 -5.58
N ALA A 41 15.74 5.85 -5.93
CA ALA A 41 16.36 5.00 -6.93
C ALA A 41 15.31 4.22 -7.73
N LYS A 42 15.76 3.62 -8.84
CA LYS A 42 14.94 2.69 -9.62
C LYS A 42 14.52 1.51 -8.74
N LEU A 43 13.26 1.11 -8.85
CA LEU A 43 12.71 0.00 -8.10
C LEU A 43 13.14 -1.33 -8.74
N ASP A 44 13.82 -2.21 -7.98
CA ASP A 44 14.17 -3.55 -8.48
C ASP A 44 13.00 -4.53 -8.38
N ARG A 45 12.24 -4.42 -7.27
CA ARG A 45 11.12 -5.30 -6.93
C ARG A 45 10.09 -4.53 -6.10
N LEU A 46 8.81 -4.81 -6.34
CA LEU A 46 7.71 -4.37 -5.47
C LEU A 46 7.18 -5.57 -4.68
N LEU A 47 7.16 -5.48 -3.35
CA LEU A 47 6.55 -6.50 -2.48
C LEU A 47 5.20 -6.00 -1.96
N VAL A 48 4.12 -6.63 -2.40
CA VAL A 48 2.74 -6.28 -2.11
C VAL A 48 2.25 -7.09 -0.90
N GLY A 49 1.46 -6.47 -0.03
CA GLY A 49 0.74 -7.11 1.07
C GLY A 49 -0.65 -6.51 1.25
N GLY A 50 -1.38 -6.96 2.27
CA GLY A 50 -2.79 -6.61 2.50
C GLY A 50 -3.72 -7.20 1.43
N GLY A 51 -5.02 -6.88 1.53
CA GLY A 51 -6.05 -7.47 0.67
C GLY A 51 -5.84 -7.29 -0.85
N GLY A 52 -5.16 -6.21 -1.26
CA GLY A 52 -4.81 -5.98 -2.67
C GLY A 52 -3.84 -7.01 -3.27
N SER A 53 -3.10 -7.74 -2.44
CA SER A 53 -2.23 -8.85 -2.88
C SER A 53 -3.00 -10.02 -3.48
N HIS A 54 -4.29 -10.18 -3.13
CA HIS A 54 -5.15 -11.24 -3.67
C HIS A 54 -5.76 -10.88 -5.03
N ASN A 55 -5.67 -9.62 -5.47
CA ASN A 55 -6.22 -9.15 -6.74
C ASN A 55 -5.19 -9.30 -7.88
N GLN A 56 -5.29 -10.41 -8.63
CA GLN A 56 -4.38 -10.71 -9.73
C GLN A 56 -4.41 -9.66 -10.86
N THR A 57 -5.56 -9.05 -11.13
CA THR A 57 -5.70 -7.97 -12.12
C THR A 57 -4.89 -6.75 -11.69
N LEU A 58 -4.95 -6.39 -10.41
CA LEU A 58 -4.15 -5.29 -9.86
C LEU A 58 -2.66 -5.60 -9.89
N LEU A 59 -2.24 -6.82 -9.51
CA LEU A 59 -0.82 -7.21 -9.54
C LEU A 59 -0.26 -7.14 -10.97
N SER A 60 -1.02 -7.61 -11.96
CA SER A 60 -0.67 -7.53 -13.38
C SER A 60 -0.57 -6.08 -13.84
N ALA A 61 -1.54 -5.23 -13.50
CA ALA A 61 -1.53 -3.81 -13.82
C ALA A 61 -0.31 -3.09 -13.19
N LEU A 62 0.02 -3.39 -11.93
CA LEU A 62 1.20 -2.86 -11.25
C LEU A 62 2.49 -3.27 -11.95
N SER A 63 2.63 -4.55 -12.31
CA SER A 63 3.83 -5.03 -12.99
C SER A 63 4.03 -4.37 -14.35
N LYS A 64 2.94 -4.19 -15.10
CA LYS A 64 2.95 -3.49 -16.39
C LYS A 64 3.31 -2.01 -16.26
N GLU A 65 2.66 -1.28 -15.36
CA GLU A 65 2.87 0.17 -15.20
C GLU A 65 4.26 0.50 -14.60
N LEU A 66 4.79 -0.35 -13.71
CA LEU A 66 6.10 -0.15 -13.09
C LEU A 66 7.27 -0.73 -13.89
N GLY A 67 7.02 -1.61 -14.86
CA GLY A 67 8.07 -2.36 -15.57
C GLY A 67 8.99 -3.14 -14.64
N THR A 68 8.48 -3.53 -13.47
CA THR A 68 9.26 -4.08 -12.34
C THR A 68 8.61 -5.37 -11.85
N LYS A 69 9.44 -6.26 -11.27
CA LYS A 69 8.95 -7.52 -10.69
C LYS A 69 8.07 -7.23 -9.47
N VAL A 70 6.79 -7.61 -9.57
CA VAL A 70 5.83 -7.54 -8.46
C VAL A 70 5.76 -8.90 -7.79
N LEU A 71 5.84 -8.92 -6.47
CA LEU A 71 5.80 -10.10 -5.62
C LEU A 71 4.75 -9.92 -4.52
N THR A 72 4.16 -11.01 -4.04
CA THR A 72 3.40 -11.05 -2.79
C THR A 72 4.26 -11.55 -1.63
N GLN A 73 3.80 -11.39 -0.39
CA GLN A 73 4.49 -11.94 0.78
C GLN A 73 4.60 -13.48 0.70
N GLU A 74 3.60 -14.17 0.17
CA GLU A 74 3.57 -15.63 0.03
C GLU A 74 4.71 -16.13 -0.83
N GLN A 75 5.03 -15.41 -1.92
CA GLN A 75 6.14 -15.75 -2.82
C GLN A 75 7.52 -15.61 -2.18
N VAL A 76 7.61 -14.97 -1.00
CA VAL A 76 8.84 -14.86 -0.20
C VAL A 76 8.73 -15.58 1.15
N GLY A 77 7.78 -16.52 1.28
CA GLY A 77 7.61 -17.34 2.48
C GLY A 77 7.01 -16.59 3.68
N ARG A 78 6.22 -15.55 3.42
CA ARG A 78 5.56 -14.70 4.43
C ARG A 78 4.06 -14.65 4.18
N ASN A 79 3.34 -13.87 4.99
CA ASN A 79 1.88 -13.73 4.91
C ASN A 79 1.50 -12.26 4.66
N SER A 80 0.70 -12.01 3.62
CA SER A 80 0.27 -10.68 3.18
C SER A 80 -0.67 -10.01 4.17
N ASP A 81 -1.47 -10.79 4.89
CA ASP A 81 -2.51 -10.31 5.81
C ASP A 81 -1.95 -10.03 7.22
N SER A 82 -0.86 -10.68 7.62
CA SER A 82 -0.30 -10.54 8.98
C SER A 82 0.60 -9.31 9.18
N LYS A 83 1.10 -8.71 8.10
CA LYS A 83 2.14 -7.67 8.14
C LYS A 83 1.80 -6.50 9.06
N GLU A 84 0.56 -6.01 9.01
CA GLU A 84 0.13 -4.86 9.82
C GLU A 84 -0.02 -5.22 11.30
N ALA A 85 -0.56 -6.40 11.60
CA ALA A 85 -0.66 -6.89 12.98
C ALA A 85 0.73 -7.06 13.61
N VAL A 86 1.69 -7.63 12.86
CA VAL A 86 3.08 -7.75 13.31
C VAL A 86 3.73 -6.37 13.51
N ALA A 87 3.46 -5.41 12.60
CA ALA A 87 3.97 -4.05 12.76
C ALA A 87 3.45 -3.39 14.04
N PHE A 88 2.16 -3.53 14.38
CA PHE A 88 1.61 -3.01 15.63
C PHE A 88 2.19 -3.70 16.86
N ALA A 89 2.39 -5.02 16.82
CA ALA A 89 3.04 -5.75 17.91
C ALA A 89 4.46 -5.24 18.16
N LEU A 90 5.23 -4.99 17.09
CA LEU A 90 6.56 -4.40 17.19
C LEU A 90 6.51 -2.97 17.74
N LEU A 91 5.60 -2.12 17.24
CA LEU A 91 5.44 -0.75 17.74
C LEU A 91 5.11 -0.73 19.25
N ALA A 92 4.24 -1.65 19.70
CA ALA A 92 3.90 -1.79 21.11
C ALA A 92 5.10 -2.28 21.95
N TYR A 93 5.86 -3.25 21.45
CA TYR A 93 7.10 -3.70 22.10
C TYR A 93 8.10 -2.55 22.26
N GLU A 94 8.36 -1.78 21.20
CA GLU A 94 9.23 -0.60 21.28
C GLU A 94 8.74 0.42 22.31
N ALA A 95 7.42 0.63 22.40
CA ALA A 95 6.82 1.53 23.38
C ALA A 95 7.03 1.05 24.83
N LEU A 96 6.88 -0.25 25.09
CA LEU A 96 7.15 -0.85 26.41
C LEU A 96 8.63 -0.71 26.80
N GLN A 97 9.53 -0.69 25.82
CA GLN A 97 10.96 -0.52 26.05
C GLN A 97 11.38 0.96 26.12
N GLY A 98 10.44 1.91 26.00
CA GLY A 98 10.74 3.34 25.99
C GLY A 98 11.55 3.81 24.77
N ARG A 99 11.56 3.03 23.68
CA ARG A 99 12.34 3.35 22.47
C ARG A 99 11.48 4.05 21.43
N PRO A 100 12.00 5.09 20.75
CA PRO A 100 11.25 5.76 19.70
C PRO A 100 10.91 4.82 18.54
N ASN A 101 9.64 4.82 18.15
CA ASN A 101 9.08 3.89 17.15
C ASN A 101 8.45 4.61 15.95
N ASN A 102 8.65 5.94 15.83
CA ASN A 102 8.28 6.72 14.66
C ASN A 102 9.43 6.84 13.63
N MET A 103 9.06 7.02 12.36
CA MET A 103 10.02 7.22 11.26
C MET A 103 9.87 8.64 10.70
N LEU A 104 10.86 9.51 10.96
CA LEU A 104 10.78 10.94 10.61
C LEU A 104 10.58 11.17 9.11
N GLY A 105 11.30 10.42 8.27
CA GLY A 105 11.19 10.51 6.81
C GLY A 105 9.83 10.07 6.25
N ALA A 106 9.05 9.31 7.02
CA ALA A 106 7.70 8.89 6.62
C ALA A 106 6.61 9.80 7.20
N THR A 107 6.80 10.35 8.40
CA THR A 107 5.76 11.11 9.12
C THR A 107 5.92 12.63 9.03
N GLY A 108 7.11 13.13 8.67
CA GLY A 108 7.43 14.56 8.75
C GLY A 108 7.64 15.08 10.18
N ALA A 109 7.71 14.21 11.18
CA ALA A 109 7.98 14.60 12.56
C ALA A 109 9.38 15.21 12.72
N ARG A 110 9.51 16.22 13.59
CA ARG A 110 10.80 16.88 13.89
C ARG A 110 11.68 16.09 14.84
N HIS A 111 11.08 15.27 15.68
CA HIS A 111 11.77 14.54 16.74
C HIS A 111 11.33 13.07 16.77
N ARG A 112 12.27 12.21 17.17
CA ARG A 112 11.97 10.81 17.48
C ARG A 112 11.17 10.75 18.77
N VAL A 113 10.04 10.04 18.76
CA VAL A 113 9.14 9.92 19.91
C VAL A 113 8.69 8.47 20.08
N VAL A 114 8.38 8.12 21.33
CA VAL A 114 7.69 6.88 21.65
C VAL A 114 6.20 7.09 21.37
N MET A 115 5.66 6.42 20.35
CA MET A 115 4.24 6.40 20.02
C MET A 115 3.51 5.31 20.80
N GLY A 116 2.24 5.54 21.11
CA GLY A 116 1.37 4.62 21.83
C GLY A 116 0.99 5.11 23.23
N LYS A 117 -0.01 4.48 23.84
CA LYS A 117 -0.42 4.70 25.24
C LYS A 117 -0.57 3.34 25.91
N ILE A 118 0.10 3.15 27.06
CA ILE A 118 -0.02 1.93 27.85
C ILE A 118 -1.18 2.11 28.81
N GLN A 119 -2.22 1.30 28.65
CA GLN A 119 -3.32 1.18 29.59
C GLN A 119 -3.06 -0.04 30.47
N ARG A 120 -3.24 0.12 31.78
CA ARG A 120 -3.07 -0.93 32.79
C ARG A 120 -4.43 -1.29 33.35
#